data_AF-A0A7S2SDR5-F1
#
_entry.id   AF-A0A7S2SDR5-F1
#
_cell.length_a   1.000
_cell.length_b   1.000
_cell.length_c   1.000
_cell.angle_alpha   90.00
_cell.angle_beta   90.00
_cell.angle_gamma   90.00
#
_symmetry.space_group_name_H-M   'P 1'
#
loop_
_entity.id
_entity.type
_entity.pdbx_description
1 polymer ?
#
loop_
_entity_poly.entity_id
_entity_poly.type
_entity_poly.pdbx_seq_one_letter_code
_entity_poly.pdbx_strand_id
1 'polypeptide(L)'
;QHGAQHQAGRPLKLLVASGPFCCTSDLDYAPLKDLLYRAAHSNPADVLVLCGPFIDASHPQVAKGQIEMETEDGTMEIVDLHTFFSMRISGLIEGFFEQNPGLALQVVLVPSLADAHHDFVFPQPPLGDRVQGGVQSPFFPDE
;
A
#
# COMPACT_ATOMS: atom_id res chain seq x y z
N GLN A 1 18.93 -18.87 3.27
CA GLN A 1 18.94 -20.23 2.69
C GLN A 1 18.31 -20.13 1.29
N HIS A 2 19.12 -20.23 0.23
CA HIS A 2 18.66 -20.13 -1.17
C HIS A 2 18.57 -21.53 -1.78
N GLY A 3 17.48 -22.24 -1.54
CA GLY A 3 17.22 -23.54 -2.17
C GLY A 3 16.38 -23.37 -3.42
N ALA A 4 16.88 -23.85 -4.57
CA ALA A 4 16.18 -23.90 -5.86
C ALA A 4 14.80 -24.62 -5.85
N GLN A 5 14.43 -25.21 -4.71
CA GLN A 5 13.22 -26.01 -4.53
C GLN A 5 11.93 -25.19 -4.41
N HIS A 6 11.97 -23.89 -4.06
CA HIS A 6 10.75 -23.12 -3.78
C HIS A 6 10.14 -22.41 -5.00
N GLN A 7 10.82 -22.41 -6.15
CA GLN A 7 10.34 -21.75 -7.37
C GLN A 7 10.47 -22.63 -8.63
N ALA A 8 10.55 -23.95 -8.48
CA ALA A 8 10.75 -24.87 -9.61
C ALA A 8 11.94 -24.48 -10.51
N GLY A 9 12.99 -23.90 -9.92
CA GLY A 9 14.19 -23.44 -10.63
C GLY A 9 14.06 -22.14 -11.43
N ARG A 10 12.90 -21.46 -11.42
CA ARG A 10 12.78 -20.13 -12.06
C ARG A 10 13.36 -19.03 -11.16
N PRO A 11 13.95 -17.95 -11.71
CA PRO A 11 14.39 -16.81 -10.92
C PRO A 11 13.24 -16.07 -10.23
N LEU A 12 13.50 -15.56 -9.03
CA LEU A 12 12.60 -14.66 -8.30
C LEU A 12 12.61 -13.28 -8.94
N LYS A 13 11.44 -12.73 -9.23
CA LYS A 13 11.30 -11.39 -9.78
C LYS A 13 10.70 -10.44 -8.77
N LEU A 14 11.50 -9.45 -8.38
CA LEU A 14 11.13 -8.40 -7.44
C LEU A 14 10.86 -7.10 -8.22
N LEU A 15 9.77 -6.44 -7.91
CA LEU A 15 9.54 -5.05 -8.27
C LEU A 15 9.56 -4.21 -6.99
N VAL A 16 10.29 -3.10 -7.00
CA VAL A 16 10.42 -2.20 -5.85
C VAL A 16 10.05 -0.80 -6.31
N ALA A 17 9.21 -0.14 -5.53
CA ALA A 17 8.83 1.26 -5.74
C ALA A 17 8.79 2.00 -4.41
N SER A 18 9.00 3.31 -4.46
CA SER A 18 8.88 4.20 -3.31
C SER A 18 7.91 5.31 -3.65
N GLY A 19 7.12 5.73 -2.66
CA GLY A 19 6.20 6.85 -2.81
C GLY A 19 6.90 8.18 -3.10
N PRO A 20 6.13 9.24 -3.43
CA PRO A 20 4.66 9.30 -3.30
C PRO A 20 3.93 8.51 -4.40
N PHE A 21 2.78 7.91 -4.05
CA PHE A 21 1.98 7.10 -4.97
C PHE A 21 0.75 7.83 -5.54
N CYS A 22 0.64 9.14 -5.31
CA CYS A 22 -0.33 10.04 -5.93
C CYS A 22 0.38 11.28 -6.50
N CYS A 23 -0.30 11.98 -7.41
CA CYS A 23 0.17 13.24 -7.96
C CYS A 23 -0.12 14.38 -6.97
N THR A 24 0.65 15.47 -7.01
CA THR A 24 0.41 16.62 -6.12
C THR A 24 -0.92 17.35 -6.35
N SER A 25 -1.62 17.02 -7.44
CA SER A 25 -2.91 17.61 -7.85
C SER A 25 -4.11 16.97 -7.17
N ASP A 26 -4.02 15.70 -6.77
CA ASP A 26 -5.17 14.86 -6.41
C ASP A 26 -4.78 13.76 -5.42
N LEU A 27 -5.79 13.08 -4.88
CA LEU A 27 -5.63 11.93 -4.00
C LEU A 27 -6.27 10.68 -4.61
N ASP A 28 -6.23 10.56 -5.94
CA ASP A 28 -6.87 9.44 -6.67
C ASP A 28 -5.98 8.22 -6.79
N TYR A 29 -4.69 8.35 -6.45
CA TYR A 29 -3.68 7.29 -6.48
C TYR A 29 -3.59 6.58 -7.82
N ALA A 30 -3.75 7.31 -8.93
CA ALA A 30 -3.56 6.78 -10.27
C ALA A 30 -2.17 6.11 -10.46
N PRO A 31 -1.04 6.68 -9.97
CA PRO A 31 0.26 6.00 -10.04
C PRO A 31 0.31 4.65 -9.31
N LEU A 32 -0.35 4.51 -8.15
CA LEU A 32 -0.44 3.24 -7.43
C LEU A 32 -1.18 2.18 -8.25
N LYS A 33 -2.34 2.55 -8.82
CA LYS A 33 -3.16 1.67 -9.66
C LYS A 33 -2.38 1.17 -10.86
N ASP A 34 -1.69 2.07 -11.55
CA ASP A 34 -0.82 1.74 -12.69
C ASP A 34 0.33 0.81 -12.29
N LEU A 35 0.93 1.03 -11.13
CA LEU A 35 1.99 0.19 -10.61
C LEU A 35 1.51 -1.24 -10.30
N LEU A 36 0.36 -1.38 -9.63
CA LEU A 36 -0.27 -2.68 -9.36
C LEU A 36 -0.58 -3.41 -10.68
N TYR A 37 -1.17 -2.72 -11.65
CA TYR A 37 -1.46 -3.27 -12.96
C TYR A 37 -0.19 -3.76 -13.67
N ARG A 38 0.88 -2.95 -13.69
CA ARG A 38 2.17 -3.32 -14.29
C ARG A 38 2.80 -4.50 -13.58
N ALA A 39 2.74 -4.55 -12.25
CA ALA A 39 3.31 -5.61 -11.43
C ALA A 39 2.61 -6.96 -11.64
N ALA A 40 1.32 -6.96 -11.97
CA ALA A 40 0.56 -8.19 -12.19
C ALA A 40 0.53 -8.62 -13.67
N HIS A 41 0.42 -7.67 -14.61
CA HIS A 41 0.07 -7.99 -16.00
C HIS A 41 1.21 -7.72 -16.98
N SER A 42 1.73 -6.50 -17.03
CA SER A 42 2.70 -6.11 -18.07
C SER A 42 4.11 -6.64 -17.78
N ASN A 43 4.49 -6.68 -16.51
CA ASN A 43 5.77 -7.16 -16.04
C ASN A 43 5.57 -8.01 -14.78
N PRO A 44 4.91 -9.19 -14.89
CA PRO A 44 4.49 -9.98 -13.75
C PRO A 44 5.66 -10.22 -12.78
N ALA A 45 5.54 -9.71 -11.56
CA ALA A 45 6.50 -9.89 -10.47
C ALA A 45 5.98 -10.96 -9.51
N ASP A 46 6.91 -11.59 -8.80
CA ASP A 46 6.56 -12.48 -7.69
C ASP A 46 6.28 -11.68 -6.41
N VAL A 47 7.04 -10.61 -6.21
CA VAL A 47 6.91 -9.72 -5.06
C VAL A 47 6.98 -8.28 -5.52
N LEU A 48 6.05 -7.47 -5.04
CA LEU A 48 6.05 -6.02 -5.15
C LEU A 48 6.32 -5.41 -3.77
N VAL A 49 7.45 -4.74 -3.61
CA VAL A 49 7.80 -4.01 -2.39
C VAL A 49 7.45 -2.53 -2.60
N LEU A 50 6.54 -2.02 -1.78
CA LEU A 50 6.12 -0.64 -1.77
C LEU A 50 6.66 0.04 -0.51
N CYS A 51 7.57 0.98 -0.70
CA CYS A 51 8.08 1.84 0.37
C CYS A 51 7.28 3.14 0.40
N GLY A 52 6.99 3.65 1.58
CA GLY A 52 6.31 4.93 1.74
C GLY A 52 7.06 6.14 1.14
N PRO A 53 6.46 7.34 1.19
CA PRO A 53 5.18 7.61 1.84
C PRO A 53 3.99 7.13 1.01
N PHE A 54 3.05 6.46 1.67
CA PHE A 54 1.73 6.14 1.15
C PHE A 54 0.81 7.35 1.24
N ILE A 55 0.80 8.01 2.40
CA ILE A 55 0.18 9.33 2.57
C ILE A 55 1.30 10.31 2.88
N ASP A 56 1.73 11.06 1.87
CA ASP A 56 2.81 12.03 2.03
C ASP A 56 2.36 13.22 2.89
N ALA A 57 2.98 13.38 4.06
CA ALA A 57 2.73 14.50 4.97
C ALA A 57 2.96 15.87 4.33
N SER A 58 3.78 15.95 3.28
CA SER A 58 4.05 17.18 2.54
C SER A 58 3.05 17.44 1.41
N HIS A 59 2.13 16.50 1.11
CA HIS A 59 1.13 16.66 0.07
C HIS A 59 0.20 17.86 0.38
N PRO A 60 -0.07 18.77 -0.58
CA PRO A 60 -0.81 20.01 -0.30
C PRO A 60 -2.20 19.81 0.31
N GLN A 61 -2.90 18.73 -0.04
CA GLN A 61 -4.21 18.42 0.55
C GLN A 61 -4.10 17.79 1.94
N VAL A 62 -3.05 17.00 2.19
CA VAL A 62 -2.78 16.39 3.51
C VAL A 62 -2.36 17.48 4.49
N ALA A 63 -1.47 18.37 4.08
CA ALA A 63 -0.97 19.48 4.90
C ALA A 63 -2.05 20.50 5.31
N LYS A 64 -3.18 20.55 4.59
CA LYS A 64 -4.35 21.36 4.98
C LYS A 64 -5.15 20.76 6.15
N GLY A 65 -4.95 19.48 6.45
CA GLY A 65 -5.59 18.80 7.59
C GLY A 65 -7.07 18.47 7.42
N GLN A 66 -7.62 18.58 6.21
CA GLN A 66 -9.01 18.26 5.90
C GLN A 66 -9.01 17.33 4.68
N ILE A 67 -8.91 16.02 4.92
CA ILE A 67 -9.04 15.03 3.86
C ILE A 67 -10.51 14.61 3.77
N GLU A 68 -11.09 14.82 2.60
CA GLU A 68 -12.46 14.41 2.29
C GLU A 68 -12.44 13.10 1.51
N MET A 69 -13.37 12.20 1.83
CA MET A 69 -13.66 11.01 1.05
C MET A 69 -15.14 10.91 0.74
N GLU A 70 -15.44 10.37 -0.45
CA GLU A 70 -16.80 10.02 -0.83
C GLU A 70 -17.21 8.72 -0.15
N THR A 71 -18.35 8.76 0.53
CA THR A 71 -18.98 7.62 1.19
C THR A 71 -19.88 6.83 0.21
N GLU A 72 -20.38 5.67 0.64
CA GLU A 72 -21.26 4.82 -0.19
C GLU A 72 -22.56 5.52 -0.64
N ASP A 73 -23.04 6.51 0.10
CA ASP A 73 -24.23 7.29 -0.23
C ASP A 73 -23.93 8.54 -1.10
N GLY A 74 -22.68 8.71 -1.53
CA GLY A 74 -22.25 9.80 -2.41
C GLY A 74 -22.06 11.14 -1.69
N THR A 75 -22.01 11.13 -0.35
CA THR A 75 -21.69 12.33 0.44
C THR A 75 -20.18 12.45 0.66
N MET A 76 -19.70 13.67 0.89
CA MET A 76 -18.28 13.91 1.18
C MET A 76 -18.13 14.08 2.69
N GLU A 77 -17.31 13.23 3.31
CA GLU A 77 -17.02 13.28 4.74
C GLU A 77 -15.53 13.54 4.98
N ILE A 78 -15.23 14.36 5.99
CA ILE A 78 -13.86 14.56 6.46
C ILE A 78 -13.49 13.36 7.33
N VAL A 79 -12.37 12.72 7.00
CA VAL A 79 -11.86 11.52 7.68
C VAL A 79 -10.47 11.77 8.25
N ASP A 80 -10.11 11.00 9.27
CA ASP A 80 -8.74 10.99 9.79
C ASP A 80 -7.78 10.26 8.83
N LEU A 81 -6.47 10.43 9.05
CA LEU A 81 -5.43 9.90 8.16
C LEU A 81 -5.31 8.37 8.23
N HIS A 82 -5.70 7.75 9.35
CA HIS A 82 -5.67 6.30 9.50
C HIS A 82 -6.82 5.69 8.69
N THR A 83 -8.04 6.19 8.88
CA THR A 83 -9.22 5.84 8.07
C THR A 83 -8.97 6.08 6.59
N PHE A 84 -8.32 7.19 6.23
CA PHE A 84 -7.93 7.46 4.85
C PHE A 84 -6.96 6.41 4.31
N PHE A 85 -5.96 5.99 5.09
CA PHE A 85 -5.03 4.94 4.71
C PHE A 85 -5.76 3.62 4.45
N SER A 86 -6.60 3.17 5.39
CA SER A 86 -7.30 1.89 5.27
C SER A 86 -8.23 1.89 4.06
N MET A 87 -9.08 2.90 3.91
CA MET A 87 -10.06 2.94 2.83
C MET A 87 -9.43 3.19 1.46
N ARG A 88 -8.43 4.08 1.37
CA ARG A 88 -7.86 4.47 0.08
C ARG A 88 -6.69 3.58 -0.33
N ILE A 89 -5.72 3.33 0.54
CA ILE A 89 -4.51 2.57 0.18
C ILE A 89 -4.78 1.08 0.28
N SER A 90 -5.21 0.61 1.46
CA SER A 90 -5.50 -0.81 1.67
C SER A 90 -6.66 -1.25 0.77
N GLY A 91 -7.74 -0.48 0.72
CA GLY A 91 -8.88 -0.76 -0.15
C GLY A 91 -8.54 -0.84 -1.65
N LEU A 92 -7.61 -0.03 -2.16
CA LEU A 92 -7.14 -0.15 -3.55
C LEU A 92 -6.37 -1.44 -3.80
N ILE A 93 -5.55 -1.87 -2.84
CA ILE A 93 -4.79 -3.12 -2.93
C ILE A 93 -5.75 -4.32 -2.82
N GLU A 94 -6.68 -4.30 -1.87
CA GLU A 94 -7.71 -5.34 -1.68
C GLU A 94 -8.56 -5.50 -2.92
N GLY A 95 -9.19 -4.40 -3.39
CA GLY A 95 -10.03 -4.41 -4.57
C GLY A 95 -9.27 -4.88 -5.82
N PHE A 96 -7.96 -4.62 -5.89
CA PHE A 96 -7.12 -5.15 -6.96
C PHE A 96 -7.00 -6.68 -6.90
N PHE A 97 -6.79 -7.27 -5.72
CA PHE A 97 -6.74 -8.74 -5.58
C PHE A 97 -8.11 -9.39 -5.78
N GLU A 98 -9.19 -8.76 -5.32
CA GLU A 98 -10.57 -9.23 -5.55
C GLU A 98 -10.90 -9.29 -7.05
N GLN A 99 -10.46 -8.31 -7.83
CA GLN A 99 -10.63 -8.27 -9.28
C GLN A 99 -9.75 -9.27 -10.04
N ASN A 100 -8.71 -9.81 -9.40
CA ASN A 100 -7.73 -10.70 -10.01
C ASN A 100 -7.59 -12.02 -9.21
N PRO A 101 -8.65 -12.84 -9.13
CA PRO A 101 -8.63 -14.08 -8.36
C PRO A 101 -7.58 -15.04 -8.92
N GLY A 102 -6.67 -15.51 -8.06
CA GLY A 102 -5.57 -16.40 -8.43
C GLY A 102 -4.27 -15.70 -8.85
N LEU A 103 -4.20 -14.37 -8.72
CA LEU A 103 -2.95 -13.63 -8.90
C LEU A 103 -1.89 -14.09 -7.87
N ALA A 104 -0.78 -14.63 -8.37
CA ALA A 104 0.36 -15.07 -7.56
C ALA A 104 1.38 -13.94 -7.32
N LEU A 105 0.91 -12.77 -6.85
CA LEU A 105 1.74 -11.62 -6.49
C LEU A 105 1.71 -11.43 -4.98
N GLN A 106 2.87 -11.29 -4.34
CA GLN A 106 2.97 -10.86 -2.95
C GLN A 106 3.25 -9.36 -2.87
N VAL A 107 2.44 -8.61 -2.12
CA VAL A 107 2.70 -7.19 -1.86
C VAL A 107 3.28 -7.02 -0.46
N VAL A 108 4.37 -6.26 -0.35
CA VAL A 108 5.04 -5.93 0.92
C VAL A 108 5.02 -4.43 1.10
N LEU A 109 4.43 -3.96 2.20
CA LEU A 109 4.38 -2.54 2.56
C LEU A 109 5.48 -2.21 3.56
N VAL A 110 6.23 -1.15 3.31
CA VAL A 110 7.31 -0.66 4.16
C VAL A 110 7.02 0.80 4.52
N PRO A 111 6.82 1.13 5.81
CA PRO A 111 6.55 2.51 6.22
C PRO A 111 7.75 3.43 5.98
N SER A 112 7.48 4.72 5.92
CA SER A 112 8.46 5.79 5.86
C SER A 112 8.18 6.85 6.92
N LEU A 113 9.18 7.65 7.29
CA LEU A 113 9.01 8.76 8.26
C LEU A 113 8.11 9.89 7.73
N ALA A 114 7.80 9.87 6.42
CA ALA A 114 6.91 10.83 5.78
C ALA A 114 5.46 10.34 5.68
N ASP A 115 5.14 9.13 6.18
CA ASP A 115 3.78 8.61 6.25
C ASP A 115 2.99 9.37 7.33
N ALA A 116 2.06 10.22 6.88
CA ALA A 116 1.32 11.13 7.76
C ALA A 116 0.44 10.42 8.80
N HIS A 117 0.08 9.15 8.54
CA HIS A 117 -0.79 8.33 9.38
C HIS A 117 -0.04 7.41 10.35
N HIS A 118 1.30 7.41 10.33
CA HIS A 118 2.13 6.45 11.05
C HIS A 118 3.17 7.12 11.94
N ASP A 119 3.79 6.35 12.84
CA ASP A 119 4.84 6.83 13.73
C ASP A 119 5.99 7.50 12.96
N PHE A 120 6.34 8.74 13.30
CA PHE A 120 7.35 9.53 12.60
C PHE A 120 8.77 9.39 13.18
N VAL A 121 9.02 8.33 13.97
CA VAL A 121 10.30 8.10 14.66
C VAL A 121 10.94 6.81 14.17
N PHE A 122 12.23 6.87 13.87
CA PHE A 122 13.02 5.70 13.51
C PHE A 122 13.59 5.00 14.77
N PRO A 123 13.59 3.65 14.84
CA PRO A 123 12.98 2.70 13.89
C PRO A 123 11.45 2.65 14.01
N GLN A 124 10.76 2.55 12.86
CA GLN A 124 9.30 2.51 12.81
C GLN A 124 8.77 1.08 12.99
N PRO A 125 7.63 0.87 13.69
CA PRO A 125 6.93 -0.41 13.67
C PRO A 125 6.29 -0.67 12.30
N PRO A 126 5.84 -1.90 12.00
CA PRO A 126 5.01 -2.18 10.82
C PRO A 126 3.72 -1.35 10.82
N LEU A 127 3.11 -1.18 9.64
CA LEU A 127 1.80 -0.57 9.52
C LEU A 127 0.74 -1.43 10.24
N GLY A 128 -0.14 -0.78 11.02
CA GLY A 128 -1.15 -1.44 11.85
C GLY A 128 -2.29 -2.08 11.07
N ASP A 129 -2.70 -1.45 9.96
CA ASP A 129 -3.77 -1.98 9.10
C ASP A 129 -3.23 -2.96 8.09
N ARG A 130 -3.33 -4.24 8.45
CA ARG A 130 -3.07 -5.33 7.52
C ARG A 130 -4.33 -5.58 6.69
N VAL A 131 -4.15 -5.50 5.38
CA VAL A 131 -5.06 -5.98 4.33
C VAL A 131 -5.68 -7.33 4.72
N GLN A 132 -6.97 -7.55 4.44
CA GLN A 132 -7.62 -8.84 4.70
C GLN A 132 -6.84 -9.99 4.02
N GLY A 133 -6.41 -10.99 4.79
CA GLY A 133 -5.53 -12.07 4.32
C GLY A 133 -4.02 -11.77 4.42
N GLY A 134 -3.63 -10.63 4.99
CA GLY A 134 -2.26 -10.28 5.31
C GLY A 134 -1.63 -11.23 6.34
N VAL A 135 -0.33 -11.50 6.18
CA VAL A 135 0.41 -12.36 7.11
C VAL A 135 0.72 -11.59 8.39
N GLN A 136 0.21 -12.08 9.53
CA GLN A 136 0.52 -11.52 10.84
C GLN A 136 2.00 -11.77 11.17
N SER A 137 2.71 -10.70 11.58
CA SER A 137 4.10 -10.85 12.03
C SER A 137 4.13 -11.47 13.43
N PRO A 138 4.91 -12.55 13.66
CA PRO A 138 5.04 -13.12 15.00
C PRO A 138 5.79 -12.18 15.97
N PHE A 139 6.41 -11.11 15.47
CA PHE A 139 7.15 -10.14 16.26
C PHE A 139 6.31 -8.93 16.69
N PHE A 140 5.13 -8.75 16.10
CA PHE A 140 4.22 -7.62 16.37
C PHE A 140 2.80 -8.17 16.52
N PRO A 141 2.41 -8.61 17.73
CA PRO A 141 1.05 -9.05 18.02
C PRO A 141 0.07 -7.87 17.84
N ASP A 142 -1.19 -8.18 17.51
CA ASP A 142 -2.24 -7.17 17.46
C ASP A 142 -2.52 -6.68 18.91
N GLU A 143 -2.67 -5.37 19.09
CA GLU A 143 -3.01 -4.75 20.39
C GLU A 143 -4.49 -4.96 20.78
#